data_AF-A0AAW0NH77-F1
#
_entry.id   AF-A0AAW0NH77-F1
#
_cell.length_a   1.000
_cell.length_b   1.000
_cell.length_c   1.000
_cell.angle_alpha   90.00
_cell.angle_beta   90.00
_cell.angle_gamma   90.00
#
_symmetry.space_group_name_H-M   'P 1'
#
loop_
_entity.id
_entity.type
_entity.pdbx_description
1 polymer ?
#
loop_
_entity_poly.entity_id
_entity_poly.type
_entity_poly.pdbx_seq_one_letter_code
_entity_poly.pdbx_strand_id
1 'polypeptide(L)'
;MLVQTIRSDFKQKYSSAFDDNTVSDYIYHLNALDPSGETAFKNMTVLYGWAQRPMLERIGQVQADIPISFIYGSRSSIDSDSGNAVKKNRPDVEIKVIRGAGHYVFADQPDDFNQAVLQILTRTEEKDRLAACQVSYQKIQQELWYMCAQPAGVRNVYRPLPSHNTSRFILLSALLSPTQSHGYI
;
A
#
# COMPACT_ATOMS: atom_id res chain seq x y z
N MET A 1 14.66 -16.59 -28.35
CA MET A 1 13.42 -16.44 -27.55
C MET A 1 13.14 -14.94 -27.45
N LEU A 2 12.01 -14.45 -27.98
CA LEU A 2 11.76 -13.02 -28.28
C LEU A 2 12.10 -12.05 -27.13
N VAL A 3 11.71 -12.39 -25.89
CA VAL A 3 11.97 -11.56 -24.71
C VAL A 3 13.46 -11.37 -24.45
N GLN A 4 14.27 -12.42 -24.60
CA GLN A 4 15.73 -12.35 -24.39
C GLN A 4 16.41 -11.48 -25.46
N THR A 5 15.84 -11.39 -26.66
CA THR A 5 16.35 -10.54 -27.75
C THR A 5 16.02 -9.06 -27.52
N ILE A 6 14.80 -8.77 -27.06
CA ILE A 6 14.33 -7.39 -26.86
C ILE A 6 14.82 -6.81 -25.51
N ARG A 7 14.95 -7.67 -24.48
CA ARG A 7 15.28 -7.31 -23.09
C ARG A 7 16.43 -8.16 -22.55
N SER A 8 17.56 -8.12 -23.26
CA SER A 8 18.78 -8.82 -22.85
C SER A 8 19.32 -8.32 -21.50
N ASP A 9 18.95 -7.11 -21.07
CA ASP A 9 19.31 -6.50 -19.78
C ASP A 9 18.78 -7.29 -18.57
N PHE A 10 17.68 -8.03 -18.72
CA PHE A 10 17.09 -8.76 -17.59
C PHE A 10 18.02 -9.82 -17.01
N LYS A 11 18.81 -10.49 -17.84
CA LYS A 11 19.75 -11.50 -17.34
C LYS A 11 20.80 -10.87 -16.42
N GLN A 12 21.33 -9.71 -16.79
CA GLN A 12 22.28 -9.00 -15.95
C GLN A 12 21.61 -8.46 -14.69
N LYS A 13 20.42 -7.87 -14.83
CA LYS A 13 19.68 -7.24 -13.72
C LYS A 13 19.34 -8.21 -12.59
N TYR A 14 18.99 -9.44 -12.93
CA TYR A 14 18.58 -10.47 -11.96
C TYR A 14 19.65 -11.53 -11.70
N SER A 15 20.88 -11.30 -12.15
CA SER A 15 22.00 -12.25 -11.99
C SER A 15 22.34 -12.59 -10.54
N SER A 16 22.00 -11.71 -9.59
CA SER A 16 22.17 -11.98 -8.15
C SER A 16 21.15 -12.98 -7.60
N ALA A 17 20.03 -13.18 -8.27
CA ALA A 17 18.94 -14.06 -7.84
C ALA A 17 18.85 -15.35 -8.67
N PHE A 18 19.12 -15.27 -9.98
CA PHE A 18 19.04 -16.38 -10.92
C PHE A 18 20.23 -16.35 -11.88
N ASP A 19 20.83 -17.51 -12.16
CA ASP A 19 21.95 -17.67 -13.10
C ASP A 19 21.51 -18.09 -14.51
N ASP A 20 20.22 -18.43 -14.68
CA ASP A 20 19.63 -18.96 -15.91
C ASP A 20 18.63 -17.96 -16.57
N ASN A 21 17.74 -18.49 -17.41
CA ASN A 21 16.75 -17.68 -18.14
C ASN A 21 15.40 -17.55 -17.39
N THR A 22 15.31 -17.98 -16.12
CA THR A 22 14.05 -18.04 -15.35
C THR A 22 13.21 -16.78 -15.46
N VAL A 23 13.83 -15.59 -15.32
CA VAL A 23 13.09 -14.32 -15.41
C VAL A 23 12.53 -14.05 -16.80
N SER A 24 13.31 -14.34 -17.84
CA SER A 24 12.87 -14.14 -19.23
C SER A 24 11.76 -15.12 -19.62
N ASP A 25 11.87 -16.37 -19.16
CA ASP A 25 10.88 -17.42 -19.42
C ASP A 25 9.58 -17.11 -18.66
N TYR A 26 9.69 -16.66 -17.41
CA TYR A 26 8.56 -16.20 -16.60
C TYR A 26 7.80 -15.06 -17.29
N ILE A 27 8.50 -14.02 -17.74
CA ILE A 27 7.89 -12.88 -18.44
C ILE A 27 7.23 -13.33 -19.76
N TYR A 28 7.87 -14.23 -20.50
CA TYR A 28 7.29 -14.80 -21.71
C TYR A 28 5.96 -15.49 -21.41
N HIS A 29 5.92 -16.34 -20.38
CA HIS A 29 4.71 -17.06 -20.02
C HIS A 29 3.61 -16.14 -19.49
N LEU A 30 3.94 -15.06 -18.77
CA LEU A 30 2.96 -14.03 -18.41
C LEU A 30 2.32 -13.39 -19.64
N ASN A 31 3.14 -13.00 -20.62
CA ASN A 31 2.66 -12.32 -21.84
C ASN A 31 1.97 -13.26 -22.84
N ALA A 32 2.17 -14.57 -22.71
CA ALA A 32 1.51 -15.57 -23.55
C ALA A 32 0.07 -15.89 -23.09
N LEU A 33 -0.30 -15.46 -21.88
CA LEU A 33 -1.65 -15.63 -21.32
C LEU A 33 -2.59 -14.51 -21.78
N ASP A 34 -3.88 -14.65 -21.44
CA ASP A 34 -4.87 -13.60 -21.68
C ASP A 34 -4.49 -12.31 -20.92
N PRO A 35 -4.40 -11.15 -21.60
CA PRO A 35 -3.80 -9.93 -21.06
C PRO A 35 -4.78 -9.16 -20.15
N SER A 36 -5.27 -9.83 -19.11
CA SER A 36 -6.23 -9.26 -18.16
C SER A 36 -5.67 -8.04 -17.42
N GLY A 37 -4.36 -8.05 -17.10
CA GLY A 37 -3.67 -6.95 -16.46
C GLY A 37 -3.55 -5.72 -17.37
N GLU A 38 -3.12 -5.91 -18.61
CA GLU A 38 -3.00 -4.86 -19.62
C GLU A 38 -4.36 -4.30 -20.01
N THR A 39 -5.38 -5.16 -20.12
CA THR A 39 -6.77 -4.74 -20.37
C THR A 39 -7.31 -3.91 -19.22
N ALA A 40 -7.09 -4.34 -17.98
CA ALA A 40 -7.47 -3.57 -16.80
C ALA A 40 -6.72 -2.23 -16.74
N PHE A 41 -5.40 -2.23 -16.97
CA PHE A 41 -4.59 -1.03 -17.00
C PHE A 41 -5.09 -0.04 -18.07
N LYS A 42 -5.31 -0.52 -19.29
CA LYS A 42 -5.87 0.26 -20.40
C LYS A 42 -7.22 0.88 -20.04
N ASN A 43 -8.10 0.14 -19.35
CA ASN A 43 -9.40 0.64 -18.90
C ASN A 43 -9.28 1.66 -17.75
N MET A 44 -8.15 1.68 -17.03
CA MET A 44 -7.89 2.62 -15.94
C MET A 44 -7.12 3.87 -16.39
N THR A 45 -6.62 3.89 -17.63
CA THR A 45 -5.77 4.96 -18.16
C THR A 45 -6.34 5.61 -19.42
N VAL A 46 -6.03 6.88 -19.62
CA VAL A 46 -6.22 7.60 -20.89
C VAL A 46 -4.88 7.71 -21.63
N LEU A 47 -4.83 8.52 -22.71
CA LEU A 47 -3.61 8.75 -23.48
C LEU A 47 -2.41 9.07 -22.58
N TYR A 48 -1.24 8.56 -22.97
CA TYR A 48 0.03 8.70 -22.24
C TYR A 48 0.07 8.05 -20.84
N GLY A 49 -0.88 7.15 -20.53
CA GLY A 49 -0.87 6.40 -19.27
C GLY A 49 -1.39 7.19 -18.07
N TRP A 50 -2.04 8.33 -18.29
CA TRP A 50 -2.67 9.09 -17.20
C TRP A 50 -3.87 8.36 -16.64
N ALA A 51 -4.09 8.46 -15.33
CA ALA A 51 -5.23 7.84 -14.69
C ALA A 51 -6.55 8.46 -15.21
N GLN A 52 -7.48 7.63 -15.66
CA GLN A 52 -8.82 8.08 -16.07
C GLN A 52 -9.60 8.66 -14.88
N ARG A 53 -9.38 8.09 -13.69
CA ARG A 53 -9.99 8.53 -12.43
C ARG A 53 -8.91 8.61 -11.35
N PRO A 54 -8.18 9.74 -11.24
CA PRO A 54 -7.06 9.89 -10.31
C PRO A 54 -7.43 9.55 -8.87
N MET A 55 -6.56 8.85 -8.15
CA MET A 55 -6.79 8.54 -6.74
C MET A 55 -6.63 9.75 -5.82
N LEU A 56 -5.86 10.79 -6.21
CA LEU A 56 -5.61 11.98 -5.37
C LEU A 56 -6.91 12.65 -4.92
N GLU A 57 -7.91 12.73 -5.80
CA GLU A 57 -9.22 13.35 -5.54
C GLU A 57 -10.14 12.50 -4.66
N ARG A 58 -9.86 11.19 -4.56
CA ARG A 58 -10.75 10.21 -3.92
C ARG A 58 -10.11 9.56 -2.69
N ILE A 59 -8.85 9.84 -2.41
CA ILE A 59 -8.09 9.20 -1.33
C ILE A 59 -8.70 9.47 0.05
N GLY A 60 -9.35 10.62 0.24
CA GLY A 60 -10.08 10.96 1.47
C GLY A 60 -11.32 10.10 1.71
N GLN A 61 -11.82 9.39 0.68
CA GLN A 61 -12.94 8.45 0.81
C GLN A 61 -12.49 7.05 1.25
N VAL A 62 -11.18 6.76 1.19
CA VAL A 62 -10.64 5.52 1.75
C VAL A 62 -10.75 5.61 3.27
N GLN A 63 -11.21 4.53 3.90
CA GLN A 63 -11.38 4.48 5.35
C GLN A 63 -10.06 4.82 6.06
N ALA A 64 -10.16 5.57 7.16
CA ALA A 64 -8.99 6.10 7.87
C ALA A 64 -8.19 5.04 8.61
N ASP A 65 -8.81 3.89 8.90
CA ASP A 65 -8.19 2.72 9.51
C ASP A 65 -7.36 1.89 8.51
N ILE A 66 -7.52 2.11 7.20
CA ILE A 66 -6.70 1.47 6.18
C ILE A 66 -5.38 2.25 6.07
N PRO A 67 -4.23 1.68 6.51
CA PRO A 67 -2.94 2.34 6.42
C PRO A 67 -2.46 2.40 4.97
N ILE A 68 -1.93 3.54 4.56
CA ILE A 68 -1.45 3.77 3.19
C ILE A 68 0.01 4.21 3.23
N SER A 69 0.85 3.53 2.44
CA SER A 69 2.27 3.86 2.29
C SER A 69 2.63 3.90 0.82
N PHE A 70 3.40 4.92 0.42
CA PHE A 70 3.97 5.04 -0.92
C PHE A 70 5.46 4.81 -0.90
N ILE A 71 5.95 4.01 -1.84
CA ILE A 71 7.38 3.74 -2.03
C ILE A 71 7.75 4.24 -3.43
N TYR A 72 8.68 5.20 -3.49
CA TYR A 72 9.19 5.81 -4.72
C TYR A 72 10.67 5.53 -4.90
N GLY A 73 11.13 5.49 -6.14
CA GLY A 73 12.56 5.49 -6.47
C GLY A 73 13.05 6.89 -6.77
N SER A 74 14.21 7.26 -6.22
CA SER A 74 14.81 8.60 -6.40
C SER A 74 15.16 8.99 -7.85
N ARG A 75 15.23 8.01 -8.78
CA ARG A 75 15.56 8.20 -10.21
C ARG A 75 14.35 7.92 -11.12
N SER A 76 13.16 7.83 -10.54
CA SER A 76 11.91 7.61 -11.29
C SER A 76 11.45 8.91 -11.96
N SER A 77 10.94 8.83 -13.18
CA SER A 77 10.24 9.96 -13.83
C SER A 77 8.87 10.26 -13.19
N ILE A 78 8.38 9.34 -12.35
CA ILE A 78 7.23 9.56 -11.48
C ILE A 78 7.78 9.88 -10.09
N ASP A 79 7.75 11.15 -9.74
CA ASP A 79 8.25 11.69 -8.47
C ASP A 79 7.28 11.45 -7.30
N SER A 80 7.71 11.88 -6.10
CA SER A 80 6.94 11.75 -4.87
C SER A 80 5.98 12.92 -4.61
N ASP A 81 5.84 13.89 -5.53
CA ASP A 81 5.00 15.07 -5.32
C ASP A 81 3.52 14.69 -5.25
N SER A 82 3.10 13.70 -6.04
CA SER A 82 1.78 13.10 -5.95
C SER A 82 1.48 12.52 -4.56
N GLY A 83 2.45 11.83 -3.96
CA GLY A 83 2.35 11.29 -2.60
C GLY A 83 2.28 12.41 -1.55
N ASN A 84 3.09 13.46 -1.72
CA ASN A 84 3.06 14.65 -0.85
C ASN A 84 1.71 15.37 -0.93
N ALA A 85 1.11 15.45 -2.12
CA ALA A 85 -0.24 16.00 -2.30
C ALA A 85 -1.30 15.13 -1.59
N VAL A 86 -1.19 13.80 -1.67
CA VAL A 86 -2.06 12.89 -0.91
C VAL A 86 -1.92 13.12 0.60
N LYS A 87 -0.70 13.32 1.09
CA LYS A 87 -0.43 13.51 2.53
C LYS A 87 -1.12 14.75 3.11
N LYS A 88 -1.44 15.76 2.29
CA LYS A 88 -2.24 16.93 2.70
C LYS A 88 -3.68 16.54 3.06
N ASN A 89 -4.26 15.57 2.35
CA ASN A 89 -5.63 15.07 2.57
C ASN A 89 -5.67 13.90 3.57
N ARG A 90 -4.60 13.10 3.64
CA ARG A 90 -4.43 11.94 4.51
C ARG A 90 -3.08 12.05 5.25
N PRO A 91 -3.02 12.80 6.37
CA PRO A 91 -1.76 13.05 7.09
C PRO A 91 -1.09 11.79 7.65
N ASP A 92 -1.87 10.71 7.80
CA ASP A 92 -1.44 9.39 8.26
C ASP A 92 -0.64 8.59 7.22
N VAL A 93 -0.63 9.04 5.95
CA VAL A 93 0.13 8.42 4.86
C VAL A 93 1.63 8.54 5.09
N GLU A 94 2.33 7.43 4.87
CA GLU A 94 3.79 7.37 4.86
C GLU A 94 4.34 7.41 3.44
N ILE A 95 5.46 8.12 3.25
CA ILE A 95 6.15 8.22 1.97
C ILE A 95 7.60 7.79 2.20
N LYS A 96 8.05 6.80 1.44
CA LYS A 96 9.43 6.30 1.42
C LYS A 96 10.02 6.58 0.05
N VAL A 97 11.24 7.11 0.02
CA VAL A 97 12.00 7.29 -1.22
C VAL A 97 13.29 6.49 -1.11
N ILE A 98 13.46 5.52 -2.00
CA ILE A 98 14.63 4.65 -2.06
C ILE A 98 15.65 5.23 -3.02
N ARG A 99 16.87 5.45 -2.52
CA ARG A 99 17.96 6.06 -3.28
C ARG A 99 18.50 5.07 -4.31
N GLY A 100 18.89 5.55 -5.48
CA GLY A 100 19.45 4.71 -6.55
C GLY A 100 18.43 3.89 -7.34
N ALA A 101 17.17 3.79 -6.89
CA ALA A 101 16.09 3.12 -7.60
C ALA A 101 15.37 4.03 -8.61
N GLY A 102 14.96 3.47 -9.74
CA GLY A 102 14.04 4.05 -10.73
C GLY A 102 12.58 3.68 -10.45
N HIS A 103 11.76 3.58 -11.50
CA HIS A 103 10.31 3.33 -11.37
C HIS A 103 10.00 1.94 -10.79
N TYR A 104 10.77 0.91 -11.17
CA TYR A 104 10.62 -0.45 -10.66
C TYR A 104 11.50 -0.65 -9.42
N VAL A 105 11.11 -0.01 -8.32
CA VAL A 105 11.92 0.07 -7.09
C VAL A 105 12.37 -1.31 -6.58
N PHE A 106 11.45 -2.27 -6.56
CA PHE A 106 11.71 -3.66 -6.15
C PHE A 106 12.75 -4.37 -7.03
N ALA A 107 12.92 -3.94 -8.27
CA ALA A 107 13.86 -4.54 -9.22
C ALA A 107 15.21 -3.83 -9.22
N ASP A 108 15.26 -2.53 -8.90
CA ASP A 108 16.49 -1.75 -8.91
C ASP A 108 17.23 -1.79 -7.57
N GLN A 109 16.49 -1.84 -6.45
CA GLN A 109 17.02 -1.89 -5.08
C GLN A 109 16.21 -2.89 -4.24
N PRO A 110 16.32 -4.21 -4.50
CA PRO A 110 15.48 -5.23 -3.88
C PRO A 110 15.64 -5.28 -2.35
N ASP A 111 16.87 -5.14 -1.84
CA ASP A 111 17.13 -5.22 -0.39
C ASP A 111 16.51 -4.04 0.35
N ASP A 112 16.76 -2.81 -0.10
CA ASP A 112 16.17 -1.60 0.47
C ASP A 112 14.64 -1.60 0.37
N PHE A 113 14.09 -2.09 -0.76
CA PHE A 113 12.65 -2.22 -0.96
C PHE A 113 12.04 -3.19 0.05
N ASN A 114 12.61 -4.39 0.16
CA ASN A 114 12.13 -5.41 1.09
C ASN A 114 12.23 -4.93 2.55
N GLN A 115 13.33 -4.27 2.91
CA GLN A 115 13.48 -3.68 4.24
C GLN A 115 12.43 -2.60 4.50
N ALA A 116 12.15 -1.73 3.53
CA ALA A 116 11.10 -0.71 3.67
C ALA A 116 9.72 -1.34 3.85
N VAL A 117 9.38 -2.40 3.11
CA VAL A 117 8.13 -3.14 3.27
C VAL A 117 8.04 -3.75 4.67
N LEU A 118 9.08 -4.43 5.14
CA LEU A 118 9.09 -5.01 6.48
C LEU A 118 8.89 -3.96 7.58
N GLN A 119 9.56 -2.80 7.48
CA GLN A 119 9.37 -1.69 8.41
C GLN A 119 7.92 -1.17 8.42
N ILE A 120 7.29 -1.05 7.25
CA ILE A 120 5.89 -0.63 7.12
C ILE A 120 4.96 -1.64 7.78
N LEU A 121 5.19 -2.93 7.56
CA LEU A 121 4.39 -4.01 8.15
C LEU A 121 4.51 -4.03 9.68
N THR A 122 5.73 -4.02 10.23
CA THR A 122 5.96 -4.01 11.68
C THR A 122 5.28 -2.81 12.36
N ARG A 123 5.40 -1.61 11.78
CA ARG A 123 4.75 -0.41 12.32
C ARG A 123 3.22 -0.54 12.28
N THR A 124 2.67 -1.14 11.24
CA THR A 124 1.21 -1.34 11.10
C THR A 124 0.71 -2.30 12.17
N GLU A 125 1.40 -3.42 12.37
CA GLU A 125 1.09 -4.38 13.44
C GLU A 125 1.16 -3.75 14.84
N GLU A 126 2.17 -2.92 15.10
CA GLU A 126 2.29 -2.18 16.37
C GLU A 126 1.11 -1.24 16.59
N LYS A 127 0.70 -0.49 15.56
CA LYS A 127 -0.48 0.39 15.64
C LYS A 127 -1.75 -0.40 15.94
N ASP A 128 -1.96 -1.54 15.28
CA ASP A 128 -3.12 -2.40 15.49
C ASP A 128 -3.14 -2.98 16.91
N ARG A 129 -1.98 -3.42 17.41
CA ARG A 129 -1.83 -3.88 18.80
C ARG A 129 -2.12 -2.77 19.81
N LEU A 130 -1.60 -1.57 19.59
CA LEU A 130 -1.86 -0.42 20.45
C LEU A 130 -3.34 -0.03 20.44
N ALA A 131 -3.99 -0.04 19.28
CA ALA A 131 -5.42 0.21 19.16
C ALA A 131 -6.24 -0.84 19.94
N ALA A 132 -5.91 -2.13 19.81
CA ALA A 132 -6.56 -3.20 20.57
C ALA A 132 -6.34 -3.07 22.08
N CYS A 133 -5.14 -2.69 22.51
CA CYS A 133 -4.81 -2.42 23.91
C CYS A 133 -5.62 -1.26 24.47
N GLN A 134 -5.75 -0.17 23.71
CA GLN A 134 -6.54 0.99 24.11
C GLN A 134 -8.01 0.65 24.30
N VAL A 135 -8.61 -0.10 23.38
CA VAL A 135 -10.00 -0.58 23.52
C VAL A 135 -10.16 -1.43 24.78
N SER A 136 -9.20 -2.31 25.05
CA SER A 136 -9.19 -3.15 26.26
C SER A 136 -9.09 -2.31 27.54
N TYR A 137 -8.21 -1.30 27.55
CA TYR A 137 -8.04 -0.39 28.69
C TYR A 137 -9.31 0.41 28.98
N GLN A 138 -9.94 1.00 27.94
CA GLN A 138 -11.19 1.75 28.09
C GLN A 138 -12.30 0.87 28.68
N LYS A 139 -12.38 -0.39 28.24
CA LYS A 139 -13.34 -1.34 28.78
C LYS A 139 -13.08 -1.64 30.26
N ILE A 140 -11.82 -1.86 30.65
CA ILE A 140 -11.44 -2.06 32.06
C ILE A 140 -11.80 -0.84 32.90
N GLN A 141 -11.49 0.38 32.43
CA GLN A 141 -11.82 1.62 33.13
C GLN A 141 -13.33 1.78 33.31
N GLN A 142 -14.13 1.41 32.31
CA GLN A 142 -15.58 1.47 32.39
C GLN A 142 -16.15 0.47 33.41
N GLU A 143 -15.63 -0.77 33.45
CA GLU A 143 -16.01 -1.76 34.46
C GLU A 143 -15.62 -1.32 35.88
N LEU A 144 -14.39 -0.81 36.06
CA LEU A 144 -13.93 -0.27 37.34
C LEU A 144 -14.78 0.91 37.81
N TRP A 145 -15.12 1.83 36.88
CA TRP A 145 -16.05 2.92 37.16
C TRP A 145 -17.40 2.39 37.63
N TYR A 146 -18.01 1.43 36.92
CA TYR A 146 -19.29 0.85 37.35
C TYR A 146 -19.21 0.15 38.71
N MET A 147 -18.11 -0.52 39.02
CA MET A 147 -17.90 -1.16 40.33
C MET A 147 -17.75 -0.13 41.46
N CYS A 148 -17.06 1.00 41.22
CA CYS A 148 -16.85 2.04 42.22
C CYS A 148 -18.03 3.01 42.35
N ALA A 149 -18.82 3.20 41.28
CA ALA A 149 -19.95 4.13 41.24
C ALA A 149 -21.27 3.55 41.77
N GLN A 150 -21.32 2.25 42.11
CA GLN A 150 -22.50 1.67 42.73
C GLN A 150 -22.62 2.10 44.20
N PRO A 151 -23.74 2.72 44.62
CA PRO A 151 -24.02 2.89 46.03
C PRO A 151 -24.14 1.50 46.65
N ALA A 152 -23.54 1.33 47.84
CA ALA A 152 -23.62 0.08 48.59
C ALA A 152 -25.09 -0.31 48.81
N GLY A 153 -25.64 -1.22 48.00
CA GLY A 153 -26.95 -1.82 48.29
C GLY A 153 -27.87 -2.31 47.16
N VAL A 154 -27.58 -2.13 45.86
CA VAL A 154 -28.57 -2.55 44.83
C VAL A 154 -27.95 -3.41 43.73
N ARG A 155 -28.28 -4.72 43.72
CA ARG A 155 -27.96 -5.65 42.62
C ARG A 155 -28.87 -5.35 41.44
N ASN A 156 -28.30 -5.14 40.24
CA ASN A 156 -29.09 -5.25 39.02
C ASN A 156 -28.34 -5.97 37.89
N VAL A 157 -29.13 -6.75 37.14
CA VAL A 157 -28.75 -7.79 36.19
C VAL A 157 -28.97 -7.25 34.79
N TYR A 158 -27.91 -6.89 34.05
CA TYR A 158 -27.99 -6.77 32.59
C TYR A 158 -26.63 -7.04 31.94
N ARG A 159 -26.59 -7.96 30.98
CA ARG A 159 -25.41 -8.31 30.16
C ARG A 159 -25.79 -8.13 28.67
N PRO A 160 -25.02 -7.38 27.85
CA PRO A 160 -25.17 -7.40 26.39
C PRO A 160 -24.14 -8.32 25.71
N LEU A 161 -24.54 -8.90 24.57
CA LEU A 161 -23.79 -9.83 23.70
C LEU A 161 -22.98 -9.07 22.61
N PRO A 162 -21.85 -9.63 22.08
CA PRO A 162 -21.02 -8.96 21.07
C PRO A 162 -21.32 -9.42 19.62
N SER A 163 -21.22 -8.51 18.64
CA SER A 163 -21.30 -8.80 17.20
C SER A 163 -19.91 -8.85 16.54
N HIS A 164 -19.75 -9.79 15.62
CA HIS A 164 -18.52 -10.13 14.88
C HIS A 164 -18.21 -9.17 13.72
N ASN A 165 -16.92 -8.99 13.41
CA ASN A 165 -16.44 -8.30 12.21
C ASN A 165 -15.45 -9.19 11.44
N THR A 166 -15.56 -9.24 10.11
CA THR A 166 -14.78 -10.11 9.21
C THR A 166 -13.89 -9.28 8.29
N SER A 167 -12.59 -9.60 8.28
CA SER A 167 -11.53 -8.97 7.48
C SER A 167 -11.60 -9.35 5.99
N ARG A 168 -11.25 -8.40 5.10
CA ARG A 168 -10.72 -8.70 3.75
C ARG A 168 -9.68 -7.68 3.31
N PHE A 169 -8.53 -8.19 2.87
CA PHE A 169 -7.37 -7.53 2.28
C PHE A 169 -7.55 -7.35 0.77
N ILE A 170 -7.15 -6.20 0.20
CA ILE A 170 -6.80 -6.04 -1.23
C ILE A 170 -5.63 -5.04 -1.36
N LEU A 171 -4.55 -5.47 -2.02
CA LEU A 171 -3.39 -4.67 -2.44
C LEU A 171 -3.69 -3.96 -3.77
N LEU A 172 -3.45 -2.64 -3.86
CA LEU A 172 -3.46 -1.94 -5.15
C LEU A 172 -2.45 -0.77 -5.16
N SER A 173 -1.34 -0.94 -5.86
CA SER A 173 -0.35 0.11 -6.14
C SER A 173 -0.17 0.28 -7.64
N ALA A 174 -0.94 1.19 -8.27
CA ALA A 174 -0.65 1.83 -9.57
C ALA A 174 -1.79 2.81 -10.00
N LEU A 175 -2.17 3.80 -9.20
CA LEU A 175 -3.25 4.75 -9.61
C LEU A 175 -3.10 6.20 -9.13
N LEU A 176 -1.87 6.65 -8.84
CA LEU A 176 -1.62 8.01 -8.38
C LEU A 176 -0.78 8.79 -9.38
N SER A 177 -1.47 9.45 -10.31
CA SER A 177 -0.95 10.63 -11.01
C SER A 177 -2.09 11.63 -11.17
N PRO A 178 -1.91 12.90 -10.80
CA PRO A 178 -2.87 13.96 -11.06
C PRO A 178 -2.82 14.37 -12.54
N THR A 179 -3.98 14.62 -13.14
CA THR A 179 -4.10 15.33 -14.41
C THR A 179 -3.87 16.83 -14.20
N GLN A 180 -2.94 17.38 -15.00
CA GLN A 180 -2.68 18.80 -15.32
C GLN A 180 -3.04 19.91 -14.32
N SER A 181 -2.04 20.70 -13.95
CA SER A 181 -2.09 22.14 -14.22
C SER A 181 -0.69 22.71 -14.48
N HIS A 182 -0.61 23.55 -15.52
CA HIS A 182 0.50 24.44 -15.92
C HIS A 182 1.60 23.83 -16.79
N GLY A 183 1.61 24.28 -18.04
CA GLY A 183 2.62 23.95 -19.04
C GLY A 183 3.96 24.62 -18.77
N TYR A 184 5.02 24.00 -19.27
CA TYR A 184 5.89 24.49 -20.35
C TYR A 184 6.75 23.30 -20.77
N ILE A 185 6.78 23.07 -22.09
CA ILE A 185 7.70 22.27 -22.94
C ILE A 185 8.50 21.16 -22.24
#